data_AF-A0A2G5IY12-F1
#
_entry.id   AF-A0A2G5IY12-F1
#
_cell.length_a   1.000
_cell.length_b   1.000
_cell.length_c   1.000
_cell.angle_alpha   90.00
_cell.angle_beta   90.00
_cell.angle_gamma   90.00
#
_symmetry.space_group_name_H-M   'P 1'
#
loop_
_entity.id
_entity.type
_entity.pdbx_description
1 polymer ?
#
loop_
_entity_poly.entity_id
_entity_poly.type
_entity_poly.pdbx_seq_one_letter_code
_entity_poly.pdbx_strand_id
1 'polypeptide(L)' 'MTRSTYFIESLVPSWLMHDGGYRAALTQHLRDRLTLQGYDIVAPIRIRPEAGQVPPPVGMLMLRVETEVEEFDIEVGED' A
#
# COMPACT_ATOMS: atom_id res chain seq x y z
N MET A 1 3.76 20.43 4.20
CA MET A 1 2.92 19.24 3.99
C MET A 1 3.34 18.62 2.67
N THR A 2 3.91 17.43 2.73
CA THR A 2 4.48 16.74 1.56
C THR A 2 3.54 15.59 1.19
N ARG A 3 3.13 15.54 -0.08
CA ARG A 3 2.29 14.46 -0.62
C ARG A 3 3.18 13.42 -1.28
N SER A 4 3.06 12.17 -0.84
CA SER A 4 3.85 11.06 -1.34
C SER A 4 2.96 9.86 -1.67
N THR A 5 3.44 8.98 -2.55
CA THR A 5 2.75 7.70 -2.81
C THR A 5 3.40 6.63 -1.96
N TYR A 6 2.61 6.01 -1.09
CA TYR A 6 3.03 4.84 -0.34
C TYR A 6 2.50 3.58 -1.00
N PHE A 7 3.33 2.53 -1.06
CA PHE A 7 2.90 1.25 -1.60
C PHE A 7 3.56 0.06 -0.90
N ILE A 8 2.88 -1.09 -0.97
CA ILE A 8 3.43 -2.40 -0.59
C ILE A 8 3.25 -3.33 -1.79
N GLU A 9 4.31 -4.05 -2.12
CA GLU A 9 4.31 -5.09 -3.13
C GLU A 9 4.38 -6.47 -2.46
N SER A 10 3.59 -7.42 -2.95
CA SER A 10 3.56 -8.77 -2.44
C SER A 10 3.35 -9.78 -3.57
N LEU A 11 4.20 -10.80 -3.61
CA LEU A 11 4.05 -11.93 -4.50
C LEU A 11 3.02 -12.90 -3.93
N VAL A 12 1.93 -13.10 -4.67
CA VAL A 12 0.78 -13.86 -4.18
C VAL A 12 0.26 -14.84 -5.24
N PRO A 13 -0.42 -15.92 -4.84
CA PRO A 13 -1.21 -16.71 -5.76
C PRO A 13 -2.22 -15.85 -6.54
N SER A 14 -2.25 -16.04 -7.85
CA SER A 14 -3.03 -15.22 -8.78
C SER A 14 -4.52 -15.14 -8.46
N TRP A 15 -5.10 -16.22 -7.93
CA TRP A 15 -6.51 -16.27 -7.56
C TRP A 15 -6.88 -15.31 -6.41
N LEU A 16 -5.93 -14.94 -5.54
CA LEU A 16 -6.18 -13.99 -4.44
C LEU A 16 -6.52 -12.58 -4.92
N MET A 17 -6.16 -12.23 -6.16
CA MET A 17 -6.57 -10.95 -6.76
C MET A 17 -8.10 -10.80 -6.85
N HIS A 18 -8.81 -11.92 -6.95
CA HIS A 18 -10.26 -11.97 -7.07
C HIS A 18 -10.97 -12.31 -5.74
N ASP A 19 -10.19 -12.61 -4.69
CA ASP A 19 -10.74 -12.87 -3.36
C ASP A 19 -11.09 -11.55 -2.64
N GLY A 20 -12.37 -11.32 -2.41
CA GLY A 20 -12.86 -10.09 -1.79
C GLY A 20 -12.41 -9.91 -0.34
N GLY A 21 -12.30 -11.00 0.42
CA GLY A 21 -11.87 -10.99 1.81
C GLY A 21 -10.40 -10.62 1.94
N TYR A 22 -9.56 -11.20 1.10
CA TYR A 22 -8.14 -10.89 1.01
C TYR A 22 -7.92 -9.42 0.64
N ARG A 23 -8.64 -8.90 -0.35
CA ARG A 23 -8.54 -7.48 -0.74
C ARG A 23 -8.94 -6.54 0.38
N ALA A 24 -10.00 -6.87 1.12
CA ALA A 24 -10.44 -6.09 2.28
C ALA A 24 -9.38 -6.09 3.39
N ALA A 25 -8.84 -7.27 3.73
CA ALA A 25 -7.79 -7.42 4.72
C ALA A 25 -6.52 -6.64 4.34
N LEU A 26 -6.12 -6.70 3.06
CA LEU A 26 -4.94 -6.02 2.55
C LEU A 26 -5.10 -4.49 2.55
N THR A 27 -6.31 -4.01 2.24
CA THR A 27 -6.67 -2.59 2.38
C THR A 27 -6.58 -2.13 3.82
N GLN A 28 -7.15 -2.89 4.75
CA GLN A 28 -7.12 -2.56 6.17
C GLN A 28 -5.69 -2.58 6.71
N HIS A 29 -4.89 -3.58 6.34
CA HIS A 29 -3.48 -3.68 6.73
C HIS A 29 -2.68 -2.44 6.32
N LEU A 30 -2.85 -1.96 5.08
CA LEU A 30 -2.16 -0.75 4.64
C LEU A 30 -2.61 0.47 5.45
N ARG A 31 -3.92 0.61 5.71
CA ARG A 31 -4.45 1.72 6.55
C ARG A 31 -3.83 1.72 7.93
N ASP A 32 -3.88 0.57 8.62
CA ASP A 32 -3.38 0.45 9.99
C ASP A 32 -1.90 0.80 10.06
N ARG A 33 -1.11 0.35 9.09
CA ARG A 33 0.32 0.65 9.01
C ARG A 33 0.59 2.14 8.82
N LEU A 34 -0.13 2.81 7.92
CA LEU A 34 0.05 4.25 7.67
C LEU A 34 -0.37 5.09 8.86
N THR A 35 -1.50 4.75 9.49
CA THR A 35 -1.96 5.39 10.72
C THR A 35 -0.93 5.25 11.85
N LEU A 36 -0.33 4.07 12.02
CA LEU A 36 0.72 3.85 13.02
C LEU A 36 1.99 4.67 12.74
N GLN A 37 2.22 5.06 11.49
CA GLN A 37 3.34 5.90 11.07
C GLN A 37 3.03 7.39 11.14
N GLY A 38 1.80 7.77 11.50
CA GLY A 38 1.36 9.17 11.56
C GLY A 38 1.09 9.79 10.18
N TYR A 39 0.87 8.97 9.15
CA TYR A 39 0.53 9.44 7.81
C TYR A 39 -0.97 9.60 7.62
N ASP A 40 -1.38 10.71 6.99
CA ASP A 40 -2.76 10.93 6.62
C ASP A 40 -3.05 10.41 5.21
N ILE A 41 -4.04 9.54 5.08
CA ILE A 41 -4.42 8.95 3.79
C ILE A 41 -5.34 9.90 3.04
N VAL A 42 -4.86 10.43 1.90
CA VAL A 42 -5.58 11.46 1.12
C VAL A 42 -6.18 10.95 -0.19
N ALA A 43 -6.00 9.67 -0.49
CA ALA A 43 -6.61 9.02 -1.65
C ALA A 43 -7.17 7.63 -1.31
N PRO A 44 -8.09 7.08 -2.12
CA PRO A 44 -8.52 5.69 -1.97
C PRO A 44 -7.36 4.72 -2.21
N ILE A 45 -7.25 3.70 -1.37
CA ILE A 45 -6.30 2.59 -1.56
C ILE A 45 -6.69 1.79 -2.80
N ARG A 46 -5.71 1.55 -3.67
CA ARG A 46 -5.87 0.78 -4.90
C ARG A 46 -5.04 -0.48 -4.83
N ILE A 47 -5.60 -1.58 -5.33
CA ILE A 47 -4.92 -2.88 -5.45
C ILE A 47 -4.88 -3.22 -6.93
N ARG A 48 -3.67 -3.39 -7.47
CA ARG A 48 -3.46 -3.73 -8.87
C ARG A 48 -2.30 -4.71 -9.03
N PRO A 49 -2.30 -5.53 -10.09
CA PRO A 49 -1.09 -6.21 -10.52
C PRO A 49 -0.02 -5.18 -10.88
N GLU A 50 1.23 -5.50 -10.57
CA GLU A 50 2.40 -4.69 -10.94
C GLU A 50 3.39 -5.51 -11.74
N ALA A 51 4.00 -4.88 -12.74
CA ALA A 51 5.07 -5.51 -13.50
C ALA A 51 6.35 -5.42 -12.66
N GLY A 52 6.62 -6.44 -11.87
CA GLY A 52 7.86 -6.54 -11.10
C GLY A 52 9.09 -6.58 -12.01
N GLN A 53 10.27 -6.29 -11.45
CA GLN A 53 11.55 -6.37 -12.18
C GLN A 53 11.87 -7.80 -12.64
N VAL A 54 11.35 -8.80 -11.93
CA VAL A 54 11.51 -10.23 -12.22
C VAL A 54 10.14 -10.83 -12.49
N PRO A 55 9.99 -11.67 -13.54
CA PRO A 55 8.74 -12.36 -13.80
C PRO A 55 8.28 -13.18 -12.59
N PRO A 56 6.99 -13.15 -12.23
CA PRO A 56 6.48 -13.96 -11.13
C PRO A 56 6.52 -15.46 -11.52
N PRO A 57 6.67 -16.36 -10.55
CA PRO A 57 6.50 -17.80 -10.76
C PRO A 57 5.12 -18.15 -11.34
N VAL A 58 5.02 -19.32 -11.96
CA VAL A 58 3.75 -19.82 -12.53
C VAL A 58 2.67 -19.88 -11.46
N GLY A 59 1.50 -19.31 -11.77
CA GLY A 59 0.35 -19.25 -10.86
C GLY A 59 0.41 -18.13 -9.82
N MET A 60 1.50 -17.37 -9.75
CA MET A 60 1.68 -16.20 -8.88
C MET A 60 1.58 -14.91 -9.68
N LEU A 61 1.32 -13.79 -8.99
CA LEU A 61 1.45 -12.44 -9.54
C LEU A 61 1.95 -11.48 -8.46
N MET A 62 2.59 -10.41 -8.88
CA MET A 62 2.95 -9.32 -7.97
C MET A 62 1.74 -8.39 -7.83
N LEU A 63 1.20 -8.29 -6.61
CA LEU A 63 0.21 -7.27 -6.27
C LEU A 63 0.89 -6.07 -5.66
N ARG A 64 0.46 -4.89 -6.09
CA ARG A 64 0.78 -3.62 -5.49
C ARG A 64 -0.47 -3.02 -4.87
N VAL A 65 -0.33 -2.62 -3.61
CA VAL A 65 -1.35 -1.94 -2.82
C VAL A 65 -0.80 -0.56 -2.55
N GLU A 66 -1.46 0.47 -3.04
CA GLU A 66 -0.93 1.83 -3.01
C GLU A 66 -1.99 2.86 -2.64
N THR A 67 -1.51 3.96 -2.07
CA THR A 67 -2.31 5.15 -1.79
C THR A 67 -1.42 6.38 -1.78
N GLU A 68 -2.06 7.55 -1.82
CA GLU A 68 -1.37 8.82 -1.57
C GLU A 68 -1.58 9.19 -0.12
N VAL A 69 -0.50 9.68 0.50
CA VAL A 69 -0.45 10.12 1.88
C VAL A 69 0.11 11.54 1.98
N GLU A 70 -0.21 12.22 3.07
CA GLU A 70 0.42 13.47 3.45
C GLU A 70 1.19 13.30 4.76
N GLU A 71 2.38 13.90 4.79
CA GLU A 71 3.26 13.92 5.96
C GLU A 71 3.19 15.30 6.63
N PHE A 72 2.87 15.30 7.92
CA PHE A 72 3.00 16.47 8.78
C PHE A 72 4.43 16.53 9.34
N ASP A 73 5.25 17.39 8.75
CA ASP A 73 6.53 17.79 9.34
C ASP A 73 6.23 18.63 10.59
N ILE A 74 6.38 18.03 11.76
CA ILE A 74 6.44 18.80 13.00
C ILE A 74 7.89 19.27 13.11
N GLU A 75 8.17 20.51 12.67
CA GLU A 75 9.37 21.22 13.09
C GLU A 75 9.27 21.39 14.62
N VAL A 76 9.95 20.51 15.37
CA VAL A 76 10.11 20.69 16.81
C VAL A 76 11.05 21.89 16.96
N GLY A 77 10.50 23.06 17.22
CA GLY A 77 11.28 24.24 17.59
C GLY A 77 12.13 23.91 18.83
N GLU A 78 13.45 24.04 18.68
CA GLU A 78 14.36 24.10 19.82
C GLU A 78 14.17 25.47 20.50
N ASP A 79 13.47 25.48 21.63
CA ASP A 79 13.53 26.56 22.63
C ASP A 79 14.04 25.99 23.97
#